data_AF-A0AAD8HPL6-F1
#
_entry.id   AF-A0AAD8HPL6-F1
#
_cell.length_a   1.000
_cell.length_b   1.000
_cell.length_c   1.000
_cell.angle_alpha   90.00
_cell.angle_beta   90.00
_cell.angle_gamma   90.00
#
_symmetry.space_group_name_H-M   'P 1'
#
loop_
_entity.id
_entity.type
_entity.pdbx_description
1 polymer ?
#
loop_
_entity_poly.entity_id
_entity_poly.type
_entity_poly.pdbx_seq_one_letter_code
_entity_poly.pdbx_strand_id
1 'polypeptide(L)'
;MPASTSPPRPTASSPSSIGLPLHNTGPINMQIQEVRDKLCSIQADILKNPFEENMHKHEEVLEADLCILLQREENIAHQRSRVQWLELGDQNNAYFHKKIASNWNNSKMDTLLTS
;
A
#
# COMPACT_ATOMS: atom_id res chain seq x y z
N MET A 1 -40.84 17.18 -34.81
CA MET A 1 -39.73 17.53 -33.89
C MET A 1 -40.30 17.85 -32.53
N PRO A 2 -39.85 17.16 -31.48
CA PRO A 2 -39.52 17.86 -30.24
C PRO A 2 -38.15 17.42 -29.68
N ALA A 3 -37.47 18.39 -29.08
CA ALA A 3 -36.14 18.27 -28.50
C ALA A 3 -36.13 17.28 -27.32
N SER A 4 -35.21 16.30 -27.37
CA SER A 4 -34.92 15.42 -26.24
C SER A 4 -33.91 16.12 -25.32
N THR A 5 -34.45 16.81 -24.33
CA THR A 5 -33.69 17.27 -23.15
C THR A 5 -33.07 16.05 -22.48
N SER A 6 -31.77 15.89 -22.65
CA SER A 6 -30.99 14.88 -21.94
C SER A 6 -30.94 15.24 -20.45
N PRO A 7 -31.12 14.29 -19.52
CA PRO A 7 -30.96 14.55 -18.10
C PRO A 7 -29.50 14.89 -17.78
N PRO A 8 -29.24 15.68 -16.71
CA PRO A 8 -27.89 16.10 -16.37
C PRO A 8 -27.02 14.86 -16.10
N ARG A 9 -25.89 14.82 -16.81
CA ARG A 9 -24.77 13.92 -16.57
C ARG A 9 -24.54 13.83 -15.05
N PRO A 10 -24.59 12.64 -14.41
CA PRO A 10 -23.99 12.50 -13.11
C PRO A 10 -22.51 12.81 -13.33
N THR A 11 -22.10 14.00 -12.89
CA THR A 11 -20.70 14.33 -12.71
C THR A 11 -20.18 13.22 -11.83
N ALA A 12 -19.41 12.31 -12.43
CA ALA A 12 -18.60 11.37 -11.70
C ALA A 12 -17.68 12.22 -10.83
N SER A 13 -18.15 12.52 -9.61
CA SER A 13 -17.24 12.70 -8.49
C SER A 13 -16.34 11.50 -8.57
N SER A 14 -15.07 11.77 -8.92
CA SER A 14 -13.97 10.87 -8.71
C SER A 14 -14.24 10.07 -7.45
N PRO A 15 -14.17 8.72 -7.47
CA PRO A 15 -14.26 7.98 -6.24
C PRO A 15 -13.15 8.53 -5.35
N SER A 16 -13.58 9.29 -4.34
CA SER A 16 -12.74 9.90 -3.35
C SER A 16 -11.75 8.86 -2.89
N SER A 17 -10.47 9.21 -3.04
CA SER A 17 -9.32 8.71 -2.30
C SER A 17 -9.73 7.71 -1.21
N ILE A 18 -9.75 6.42 -1.57
CA ILE A 18 -9.78 5.34 -0.60
C ILE A 18 -8.46 5.49 0.15
N GLY A 19 -8.56 6.17 1.29
CA GLY A 19 -7.43 6.75 1.97
C GLY A 19 -6.47 5.68 2.43
N LEU A 20 -5.20 5.87 2.09
CA LEU A 20 -4.11 5.76 3.04
C LEU A 20 -3.09 6.84 2.65
N PRO A 21 -2.70 7.74 3.56
CA PRO A 21 -1.49 8.51 3.35
C PRO A 21 -0.37 7.47 3.24
N LEU A 22 0.27 7.39 2.07
CA LEU A 22 1.63 6.86 1.95
C LEU A 22 2.53 7.75 2.81
N HIS A 23 2.45 7.57 4.12
CA HIS A 23 3.13 8.43 5.06
C HIS A 23 4.63 8.15 4.92
N ASN A 24 5.31 9.17 4.39
CA ASN A 24 6.70 9.51 4.60
C ASN A 24 7.57 8.37 5.15
N THR A 25 8.25 7.64 4.28
CA THR A 25 9.29 6.66 4.66
C THR A 25 10.59 7.32 5.14
N GLY A 26 10.71 8.65 5.06
CA GLY A 26 11.87 9.36 5.59
C GLY A 26 12.07 9.13 7.10
N PRO A 27 11.07 9.41 7.95
CA PRO A 27 11.12 9.20 9.39
C PRO A 27 11.50 7.78 9.79
N ILE A 28 10.95 6.75 9.14
CA ILE A 28 11.24 5.36 9.52
C ILE A 28 12.66 4.95 9.15
N ASN A 29 13.15 5.39 7.99
CA ASN A 29 14.53 5.09 7.57
C ASN A 29 15.55 5.80 8.47
N MET A 30 15.25 7.03 8.90
CA MET A 30 16.09 7.76 9.86
C MET A 30 16.09 7.05 11.23
N GLN A 31 14.94 6.57 11.70
CA GLN A 31 14.85 5.81 12.95
C GLN A 31 15.62 4.48 12.88
N ILE A 32 15.50 3.74 11.78
CA ILE A 32 16.25 2.50 11.55
C ILE A 32 17.75 2.78 11.59
N GLN A 33 18.20 3.86 10.92
CA GLN A 33 19.61 4.23 10.93
C GLN A 33 20.10 4.60 12.32
N GLU A 34 19.33 5.40 13.06
CA GLU A 34 19.66 5.78 14.43
C GLU A 34 19.81 4.57 15.36
N VAL A 35 18.89 3.59 15.27
CA VAL A 35 18.97 2.36 16.06
C VAL A 35 20.18 1.52 15.64
N ARG A 36 20.48 1.42 14.35
CA ARG A 36 21.69 0.73 13.85
C ARG A 36 22.97 1.37 14.37
N ASP A 37 23.05 2.70 14.37
CA ASP A 37 24.22 3.42 14.86
C ASP A 37 24.44 3.18 16.36
N LYS A 38 23.35 3.21 17.15
CA LYS A 38 23.39 2.88 18.59
C LYS A 38 23.84 1.44 18.83
N LEU A 39 23.28 0.50 18.09
CA LEU A 39 23.59 -0.93 18.18
C LEU A 39 25.07 -1.18 17.84
N CYS A 40 25.60 -0.53 16.80
CA CYS A 40 27.02 -0.57 16.45
C CYS A 40 27.91 -0.04 17.59
N SER A 41 27.51 1.07 18.23
CA SER A 41 28.26 1.61 19.38
C SER A 41 28.30 0.64 20.55
N ILE A 42 27.15 0.05 20.92
CA ILE A 42 27.07 -0.87 22.05
C ILE A 42 27.83 -2.16 21.76
N GLN A 43 27.73 -2.70 20.55
CA GLN A 43 28.52 -3.85 20.12
C GLN A 43 30.03 -3.56 20.21
N ALA A 44 30.45 -2.37 19.78
CA ALA A 44 31.85 -1.96 19.91
C ALA A 44 32.30 -1.84 21.37
N ASP A 45 31.41 -1.45 22.27
CA ASP A 45 31.71 -1.33 23.69
C ASP A 45 31.67 -2.70 24.41
N ILE A 46 30.77 -3.61 24.02
CA ILE A 46 30.75 -5.02 24.47
C ILE A 46 32.05 -5.72 24.09
N LEU A 47 32.57 -5.47 22.88
CA LEU A 47 33.88 -6.01 22.47
C LEU A 47 35.03 -5.55 23.37
N LYS A 48 34.93 -4.36 23.97
CA LYS A 48 35.92 -3.84 24.93
C LYS A 48 35.71 -4.40 26.33
N ASN A 49 34.45 -4.59 26.74
CA ASN A 49 34.11 -5.12 28.06
C ASN A 49 33.06 -6.25 27.99
N PRO A 50 33.46 -7.49 27.68
CA PRO A 50 32.52 -8.58 27.36
C PRO A 50 31.66 -9.07 28.52
N PHE A 51 32.04 -8.77 29.77
CA PHE A 51 31.39 -9.32 30.96
C PHE A 51 30.27 -8.44 31.52
N GLU A 52 30.01 -7.30 30.89
CA GLU A 52 29.02 -6.36 31.38
C GLU A 52 27.61 -6.73 30.91
N GLU A 53 26.88 -7.45 31.77
CA GLU A 53 25.52 -7.95 31.49
C GLU A 53 24.53 -6.85 31.07
N ASN A 54 24.68 -5.64 31.60
CA ASN A 54 23.81 -4.52 31.26
C ASN A 54 23.94 -4.11 29.78
N MET A 55 25.12 -4.27 29.18
CA MET A 55 25.35 -3.92 27.78
C MET A 55 24.69 -4.93 26.85
N HIS A 56 24.79 -6.22 27.17
CA HIS A 56 24.10 -7.28 26.44
C HIS A 56 22.58 -7.14 26.52
N LYS A 57 22.03 -6.79 27.69
CA LYS A 57 20.60 -6.47 27.83
C LYS A 57 20.19 -5.27 26.98
N HIS A 58 21.05 -4.25 26.92
CA HIS A 58 20.76 -3.07 26.11
C HIS A 58 20.81 -3.37 24.61
N GLU A 59 21.76 -4.21 24.18
CA GLU A 59 21.84 -4.74 22.82
C GLU A 59 20.57 -5.50 22.44
N GLU A 60 20.12 -6.43 23.28
CA GLU A 60 18.91 -7.23 23.05
C GLU A 60 17.66 -6.35 22.84
N VAL A 61 17.52 -5.29 23.65
CA VAL A 61 16.41 -4.32 23.51
C VAL A 61 16.51 -3.58 22.17
N LEU A 62 17.70 -3.13 21.76
CA LEU A 62 17.89 -2.44 20.49
C LEU A 62 17.67 -3.35 19.28
N GLU A 63 18.04 -4.63 19.37
CA GLU A 63 17.73 -5.62 18.34
C GLU A 63 16.22 -5.83 18.19
N ALA A 64 15.49 -5.93 19.30
CA ALA A 64 14.03 -6.03 19.29
C ALA A 64 13.39 -4.79 18.66
N ASP A 65 13.83 -3.59 19.04
CA ASP A 65 13.36 -2.33 18.46
C ASP A 65 13.65 -2.24 16.95
N LEU A 66 14.85 -2.66 16.53
CA LEU A 66 15.22 -2.70 15.11
C LEU A 66 14.32 -3.65 14.32
N CYS A 67 14.00 -4.83 14.87
CA CYS A 67 13.10 -5.79 14.25
C CYS A 67 11.70 -5.20 14.02
N ILE A 68 11.15 -4.49 15.03
CA ILE A 68 9.85 -3.82 14.93
C ILE A 68 9.86 -2.74 13.83
N LEU A 69 10.92 -1.93 13.78
CA LEU A 69 11.06 -0.89 12.75
C LEU A 69 11.17 -1.47 11.35
N LEU A 70 11.95 -2.53 11.15
CA LEU A 70 12.07 -3.21 9.86
C LEU A 70 10.75 -3.85 9.42
N GLN A 71 10.00 -4.48 10.33
CA GLN A 71 8.68 -5.01 10.03
C GLN A 71 7.71 -3.92 9.57
N ARG A 72 7.80 -2.73 10.16
CA ARG A 72 7.00 -1.58 9.76
C ARG A 72 7.43 -1.03 8.40
N GLU A 73 8.73 -0.98 8.10
CA GLU A 73 9.24 -0.61 6.77
C GLU A 73 8.73 -1.58 5.70
N GLU A 74 8.81 -2.89 5.95
CA GLU A 74 8.30 -3.94 5.06
C GLU A 74 6.80 -3.76 4.79
N ASN A 75 6.00 -3.51 5.83
CA ASN A 75 4.56 -3.26 5.68
C ASN A 75 4.28 -2.06 4.78
N ILE A 76 5.06 -0.98 4.90
CA ILE A 76 4.92 0.20 4.02
C ILE A 76 5.30 -0.16 2.58
N ALA A 77 6.38 -0.92 2.37
CA ALA A 77 6.80 -1.38 1.06
C ALA A 77 5.73 -2.30 0.40
N HIS A 78 5.12 -3.19 1.18
CA HIS A 78 4.04 -4.04 0.71
C HIS A 78 2.79 -3.23 0.35
N GLN A 79 2.41 -2.24 1.17
CA GLN A 79 1.32 -1.31 0.85
C GLN A 79 1.59 -0.54 -0.45
N ARG A 80 2.82 -0.04 -0.64
CA ARG A 80 3.26 0.64 -1.87
C ARG A 80 3.10 -0.24 -3.09
N SER A 81 3.63 -1.47 -3.02
CA SER A 81 3.54 -2.45 -4.11
C SER A 81 2.09 -2.77 -4.44
N ARG A 82 1.23 -2.95 -3.43
CA ARG A 82 -0.21 -3.18 -3.63
C ARG A 82 -0.90 -2.00 -4.29
N VAL A 83 -0.65 -0.77 -3.84
CA VAL A 83 -1.19 0.45 -4.46
C VAL A 83 -0.73 0.54 -5.91
N GLN A 84 0.56 0.38 -6.17
CA GLN A 84 1.11 0.40 -7.52
C GLN A 84 0.50 -0.68 -8.41
N TRP A 85 0.31 -1.89 -7.89
CA TRP A 85 -0.33 -2.98 -8.62
C TRP A 85 -1.80 -2.67 -8.93
N LEU A 86 -2.54 -2.09 -7.99
CA LEU A 86 -3.91 -1.63 -8.24
C LEU A 86 -3.95 -0.50 -9.25
N GLU A 87 -3.05 0.48 -9.21
CA GLU A 87 -2.99 1.57 -10.18
C GLU A 87 -2.67 1.06 -11.60
N LEU A 88 -1.73 0.13 -11.73
CA LEU A 88 -1.37 -0.48 -13.01
C LEU A 88 -2.43 -1.47 -13.52
N GLY A 89 -3.16 -2.13 -12.61
CA GLY A 89 -4.19 -3.13 -12.92
C GLY A 89 -5.59 -2.56 -13.15
N ASP A 90 -5.98 -1.49 -12.44
CA ASP A 90 -7.30 -0.84 -12.55
C ASP A 90 -7.45 -0.04 -13.86
N GLN A 91 -6.36 0.20 -14.60
CA GLN A 91 -6.47 0.61 -16.01
C GLN A 91 -7.21 -0.42 -16.89
N ASN A 92 -7.35 -1.68 -16.44
CA ASN A 92 -8.11 -2.72 -17.14
C ASN A 92 -9.62 -2.73 -16.81
N ASN A 93 -10.08 -1.89 -15.87
CA ASN A 93 -11.47 -1.86 -15.43
C ASN A 93 -12.41 -1.36 -16.53
N ALA A 94 -11.95 -0.41 -17.36
CA ALA A 94 -12.72 0.05 -18.52
C ALA A 94 -12.96 -1.07 -19.54
N TYR A 95 -11.98 -1.95 -19.77
CA TYR A 95 -12.14 -3.10 -20.66
C TYR A 95 -13.08 -4.15 -20.05
N PHE A 96 -12.92 -4.46 -18.77
CA PHE A 96 -13.79 -5.40 -18.05
C PHE A 96 -15.26 -4.93 -18.04
N HIS A 97 -15.52 -3.66 -17.70
CA HIS A 97 -16.86 -3.07 -17.74
C HIS A 97 -17.44 -3.03 -19.15
N LYS A 98 -16.63 -2.68 -20.18
CA LYS A 98 -17.06 -2.73 -21.59
C LYS A 98 -17.43 -4.15 -22.01
N LYS A 99 -16.65 -5.15 -21.60
CA LYS A 99 -16.89 -6.56 -21.93
C LYS A 99 -18.16 -7.08 -21.24
N ILE A 100 -18.38 -6.74 -19.97
CA ILE A 100 -19.62 -7.07 -19.24
C ILE A 100 -20.83 -6.40 -19.90
N ALA A 101 -20.74 -5.10 -20.21
CA ALA A 101 -21.82 -4.37 -20.86
C ALA A 101 -22.16 -4.95 -22.24
N SER A 102 -21.15 -5.35 -23.02
CA SER A 102 -21.35 -6.03 -24.30
C SER A 102 -22.05 -7.38 -24.14
N ASN A 103 -21.62 -8.21 -23.19
CA ASN A 103 -22.23 -9.51 -22.95
C ASN A 103 -23.69 -9.36 -22.47
N TRP A 104 -23.97 -8.41 -21.58
CA TRP A 104 -25.31 -8.12 -21.12
C TRP A 104 -26.24 -7.73 -22.28
N ASN A 105 -25.77 -6.88 -23.20
CA ASN A 105 -26.54 -6.49 -24.37
C ASN A 105 -26.82 -7.66 -25.29
N ASN A 106 -25.84 -8.54 -25.52
CA ASN A 106 -26.02 -9.72 -26.37
C ASN A 106 -27.02 -10.71 -25.77
N SER A 107 -26.89 -11.04 -24.48
CA SER A 107 -27.85 -11.93 -23.80
C SER A 107 -29.27 -11.36 -23.78
N LYS A 108 -29.42 -10.03 -23.66
CA LYS A 108 -30.71 -9.36 -23.76
C LYS A 108 -31.32 -9.49 -25.16
N MET A 109 -30.51 -9.38 -26.22
CA MET A 109 -30.98 -9.59 -27.59
C MET A 109 -31.41 -11.04 -27.83
N ASP A 110 -30.65 -12.02 -27.33
CA ASP A 110 -30.99 -13.45 -27.46
C ASP A 110 -32.33 -13.78 -26.80
N THR A 111 -32.63 -13.13 -25.66
CA THR A 111 -33.91 -13.34 -24.95
C THR A 111 -35.08 -12.76 -25.76
N LEU A 112 -34.87 -11.64 -26.47
CA LEU A 112 -35.89 -10.99 -27.30
C LEU A 112 -36.12 -11.70 -28.65
N LEU A 113 -35.15 -12.49 -29.13
CA LEU A 113 -35.25 -13.26 -30.37
C LEU A 113 -35.89 -14.65 -30.17
N THR A 114 -36.00 -15.11 -28.92
CA THR A 114 -36.53 -16.45 -28.57
C THR A 114 -37.94 -16.38 -27.94
N SER A 115 -38.62 -15.22 -28.01
CA SER A 115 -39.99 -14.97 -27.51
C SER A 115 -40.94 -14.69 -28.68
#